data_AF-A0A6A6JYJ9-F1
#
_entry.id   AF-A0A6A6JYJ9-F1
#
_cell.length_a   1.000
_cell.length_b   1.000
_cell.length_c   1.000
_cell.angle_alpha   90.00
_cell.angle_beta   90.00
_cell.angle_gamma   90.00
#
_symmetry.space_group_name_H-M   'P 1'
#
loop_
_entity.id
_entity.type
_entity.pdbx_description
1 polymer ?
#
loop_
_entity_poly.entity_id
_entity_poly.type
_entity_poly.pdbx_seq_one_letter_code
_entity_poly.pdbx_strand_id
1 'polypeptide(L)'
;MGANGKRGNIRSVSLRPDVGKVVALTFDFCELSTKTAGYDGRVIDFLRQRGIPATLFLGGKWMKTHQERAMQLIADPLFEIGNHAWTHGNFALLPVKDATEQVMCTERQYEILRDAIGARLHDGISREEFEKIPKSLSLFRLPYGRVADANLDLLHKIGVRVIQWNIVVPEWERISDKFVSGMGIRRGSILLMHATSVPPYTLENLEVIVGFLQKEGYSFATVTELLDMGSPNVHTEGYFRHSGDNVFLDNRYVRYGTAHPPPVGLCLGAVGSPPLEATIGGTICLWCLSRVRGLVREIIDGKLVARGLLDRLRVSVDRLRVEHGIVPHLVVVIVGDDPASKLYVGNKQRKAEELGLQSRTIALEYNTSQEELLRIIDELNGDAAVHGILVQLPLPKHINKELVINAISPEKDVDGFHNSNAGKLATGQLDCMIPCTPQGCIHLIKTVKQDLAGSNAVVVGRSNIVGKPVALLLLYENCTVTVLHSASLNIEEHCLRADIIVAAVGKACFIKASWIKPGAIVIDVGINLVEEGQKNRFVGDVEFEGLQDVPCLVTPVPGGVGPMTIAFLLVNTVLGACKQCGIDHENIRSSLLQ
;
A
#
# COMPACT_ATOMS: atom_id res chain seq x y z
N MET A 1 -4.61 -14.57 -38.51
CA MET A 1 -4.17 -15.95 -38.78
C MET A 1 -3.36 -16.43 -37.59
N GLY A 2 -3.70 -17.57 -36.98
CA GLY A 2 -2.87 -18.25 -35.97
C GLY A 2 -3.26 -18.09 -34.49
N ALA A 3 -4.53 -18.23 -34.11
CA ALA A 3 -4.92 -18.48 -32.73
C ALA A 3 -4.50 -19.91 -32.34
N ASN A 4 -3.27 -20.09 -31.88
CA ASN A 4 -2.79 -21.35 -31.27
C ASN A 4 -1.59 -21.11 -30.34
N GLY A 5 -1.63 -20.03 -29.55
CA GLY A 5 -0.73 -19.86 -28.42
C GLY A 5 -1.05 -20.91 -27.36
N LYS A 6 -0.13 -21.84 -27.09
CA LYS A 6 -0.31 -22.82 -26.00
C LYS A 6 -0.57 -22.08 -24.68
N ARG A 7 -1.57 -22.54 -23.93
CA ARG A 7 -1.91 -22.09 -22.57
C ARG A 7 -0.67 -22.19 -21.66
N GLY A 8 -0.24 -21.08 -21.05
CA GLY A 8 0.95 -21.10 -20.19
C GLY A 8 1.76 -19.80 -20.13
N ASN A 9 2.85 -19.85 -19.38
CA ASN A 9 3.90 -18.85 -19.29
C ASN A 9 5.14 -19.29 -20.07
N ILE A 10 5.81 -18.35 -20.72
CA ILE A 10 6.98 -18.60 -21.57
C ILE A 10 8.25 -18.29 -20.78
N ARG A 11 9.13 -19.28 -20.62
CA ARG A 11 10.38 -19.11 -19.83
C ARG A 11 11.65 -19.01 -20.67
N SER A 12 11.62 -19.58 -21.86
CA SER A 12 12.72 -19.57 -22.84
C SER A 12 12.18 -19.86 -24.24
N VAL A 13 13.03 -19.74 -25.25
CA VAL A 13 12.68 -20.02 -26.64
C VAL A 13 13.60 -21.08 -27.21
N SER A 14 13.03 -22.13 -27.78
CA SER A 14 13.76 -23.08 -28.60
C SER A 14 14.02 -22.47 -29.97
N LEU A 15 15.18 -21.82 -30.14
CA LEU A 15 15.56 -21.12 -31.35
C LEU A 15 15.73 -22.08 -32.54
N ARG A 16 15.41 -21.60 -33.75
CA ARG A 16 15.63 -22.38 -34.97
C ARG A 16 17.13 -22.68 -35.19
N PRO A 17 17.48 -23.80 -35.85
CA PRO A 17 18.87 -24.21 -36.00
C PRO A 17 19.78 -23.17 -36.67
N ASP A 18 19.25 -22.39 -37.61
CA ASP A 18 19.92 -21.34 -38.39
C ASP A 18 20.20 -20.05 -37.60
N VAL A 19 19.52 -19.86 -36.47
CA VAL A 19 19.73 -18.69 -35.61
C VAL A 19 21.01 -18.86 -34.79
N GLY A 20 21.74 -17.79 -34.53
CA GLY A 20 22.92 -17.81 -33.68
C GLY A 20 22.61 -18.02 -32.19
N LYS A 21 23.62 -17.77 -31.34
CA LYS A 21 23.44 -17.70 -29.89
C LYS A 21 22.79 -16.35 -29.55
N VAL A 22 21.49 -16.34 -29.26
CA VAL A 22 20.74 -15.12 -28.90
C VAL A 22 20.11 -15.31 -27.53
N VAL A 23 20.08 -14.28 -26.69
CA VAL A 23 19.35 -14.25 -25.41
C VAL A 23 18.58 -12.95 -25.25
N ALA A 24 17.56 -12.95 -24.39
CA ALA A 24 16.84 -11.75 -24.01
C ALA A 24 17.21 -11.29 -22.59
N LEU A 25 17.57 -10.02 -22.45
CA LEU A 25 17.72 -9.36 -21.16
C LEU A 25 16.40 -8.69 -20.79
N THR A 26 15.95 -8.91 -19.56
CA THR A 26 14.70 -8.36 -19.08
C THR A 26 14.86 -7.71 -17.71
N PHE A 27 14.14 -6.61 -17.51
CA PHE A 27 14.23 -5.81 -16.29
C PHE A 27 12.83 -5.52 -15.75
N ASP A 28 12.60 -5.91 -14.51
CA ASP A 28 11.34 -5.64 -13.83
C ASP A 28 11.44 -4.32 -13.06
N PHE A 29 10.49 -3.42 -13.32
CA PHE A 29 10.33 -2.14 -12.62
C PHE A 29 9.14 -2.22 -11.67
N CYS A 30 9.40 -2.82 -10.51
CA CYS A 30 8.39 -3.09 -9.50
C CYS A 30 8.14 -1.85 -8.65
N GLU A 31 6.87 -1.54 -8.36
CA GLU A 31 6.52 -0.62 -7.27
C GLU A 31 5.41 -1.22 -6.40
N LEU A 32 5.65 -1.29 -5.09
CA LEU A 32 4.67 -1.79 -4.13
C LEU A 32 3.62 -0.72 -3.85
N SER A 33 2.43 -1.14 -3.39
CA SER A 33 1.39 -0.19 -2.95
C SER A 33 1.87 0.77 -1.85
N THR A 34 2.81 0.34 -1.01
CA THR A 34 3.31 1.08 0.17
C THR A 34 4.61 1.84 -0.04
N LYS A 35 5.30 1.68 -1.17
CA LYS A 35 6.64 2.24 -1.39
C LYS A 35 6.81 2.70 -2.82
N THR A 36 7.41 3.87 -3.02
CA THR A 36 7.91 4.31 -4.32
C THR A 36 9.27 3.66 -4.57
N ALA A 37 9.38 2.89 -5.64
CA ALA A 37 10.63 2.22 -5.98
C ALA A 37 11.58 3.19 -6.70
N GLY A 38 12.88 2.94 -6.65
CA GLY A 38 13.85 3.80 -7.30
C GLY A 38 13.89 3.62 -8.82
N TYR A 39 14.91 4.23 -9.41
CA TYR A 39 15.25 4.10 -10.82
C TYR A 39 16.78 4.05 -10.93
N ASP A 40 17.33 2.94 -11.43
CA ASP A 40 18.77 2.88 -11.71
C ASP A 40 19.04 3.28 -13.17
N GLY A 41 19.20 4.59 -13.38
CA GLY A 41 19.53 5.13 -14.70
C GLY A 41 20.83 4.60 -15.28
N ARG A 42 21.78 4.15 -14.45
CA ARG A 42 23.08 3.66 -14.91
C ARG A 42 22.93 2.36 -15.70
N VAL A 43 21.98 1.50 -15.31
CA VAL A 43 21.64 0.27 -16.04
C VAL A 43 21.14 0.61 -17.45
N ILE A 44 20.25 1.59 -17.54
CA ILE A 44 19.66 2.04 -18.82
C ILE A 44 20.70 2.70 -19.72
N ASP A 45 21.54 3.57 -19.14
CA ASP A 45 22.62 4.23 -19.88
C ASP A 45 23.65 3.22 -20.39
N PHE A 46 23.97 2.19 -19.61
CA PHE A 46 24.86 1.11 -20.04
C PHE A 46 24.31 0.36 -21.28
N LEU A 47 23.02 0.02 -21.27
CA LEU A 47 22.36 -0.66 -22.40
C LEU A 47 22.36 0.23 -23.65
N ARG A 48 22.00 1.51 -23.50
CA ARG A 48 22.01 2.52 -24.57
C ARG A 48 23.38 2.69 -25.20
N GLN A 49 24.39 2.91 -24.37
CA GLN A 49 25.77 3.14 -24.84
C GLN A 49 26.34 1.96 -25.63
N ARG A 50 25.82 0.75 -25.40
CA ARG A 50 26.25 -0.48 -26.10
C ARG A 50 25.27 -0.95 -27.18
N GLY A 51 24.17 -0.24 -27.39
CA GLY A 51 23.13 -0.64 -28.33
C GLY A 51 22.55 -2.02 -28.03
N ILE A 52 22.37 -2.36 -26.75
CA ILE A 52 21.87 -3.67 -26.32
C ILE A 52 20.35 -3.59 -26.16
N PRO A 53 19.56 -4.28 -27.02
CA PRO A 53 18.11 -4.31 -26.86
C PRO A 53 17.70 -5.09 -25.60
N ALA A 54 16.64 -4.63 -24.95
CA ALA A 54 16.10 -5.27 -23.75
C ALA A 54 14.58 -5.09 -23.63
N THR A 55 13.93 -5.98 -22.87
CA THR A 55 12.49 -5.86 -22.56
C THR A 55 12.32 -5.39 -21.12
N LEU A 56 11.64 -4.26 -20.93
CA LEU A 56 11.40 -3.62 -19.65
C LEU A 56 9.95 -3.86 -19.23
N PHE A 57 9.76 -4.56 -18.11
CA PHE A 57 8.44 -4.82 -17.56
C PHE A 57 8.10 -3.74 -16.53
N LEU A 58 7.32 -2.75 -16.97
CA LEU A 58 6.99 -1.57 -16.16
C LEU A 58 5.74 -1.81 -15.31
N GLY A 59 5.87 -1.59 -13.99
CA GLY A 59 4.72 -1.56 -13.09
C GLY A 59 3.87 -0.31 -13.32
N GLY A 60 2.55 -0.45 -13.29
CA GLY A 60 1.64 0.68 -13.54
C GLY A 60 1.80 1.82 -12.54
N LYS A 61 1.96 1.50 -11.26
CA LYS A 61 2.25 2.51 -10.23
C LYS A 61 3.63 3.15 -10.43
N TRP A 62 4.63 2.36 -10.83
CA TRP A 62 5.97 2.88 -11.15
C TRP A 62 5.91 3.88 -12.31
N MET A 63 5.14 3.58 -13.36
CA MET A 63 4.87 4.52 -14.47
C MET A 63 4.16 5.78 -13.98
N LYS A 64 3.19 5.66 -13.06
CA LYS A 64 2.48 6.82 -12.48
C LYS A 64 3.42 7.72 -11.67
N THR A 65 4.36 7.15 -10.91
CA THR A 65 5.29 7.90 -10.05
C THR A 65 6.51 8.43 -10.80
N HIS A 66 6.91 7.77 -11.90
CA HIS A 66 8.10 8.12 -12.70
C HIS A 66 7.77 8.52 -14.13
N GLN A 67 6.70 9.31 -14.34
CA GLN A 67 6.11 9.57 -15.67
C GLN A 67 7.14 10.00 -16.73
N GLU A 68 8.02 10.96 -16.42
CA GLU A 68 9.02 11.42 -17.39
C GLU A 68 10.02 10.32 -17.76
N ARG A 69 10.46 9.51 -16.79
CA ARG A 69 11.36 8.38 -17.07
C ARG A 69 10.65 7.28 -17.83
N ALA A 70 9.42 6.95 -17.45
CA ALA A 70 8.61 5.98 -18.16
C ALA A 70 8.37 6.41 -19.61
N MET A 71 8.06 7.69 -19.87
CA MET A 71 7.93 8.21 -21.24
C MET A 71 9.25 8.10 -22.03
N GLN A 72 10.38 8.42 -21.41
CA GLN A 72 11.70 8.25 -22.02
C GLN A 72 12.00 6.79 -22.39
N LEU A 73 11.58 5.83 -21.57
CA LEU A 73 11.75 4.40 -21.85
C LEU A 73 10.78 3.90 -22.93
N ILE A 74 9.52 4.35 -22.90
CA ILE A 74 8.49 4.00 -23.89
C ILE A 74 8.84 4.52 -25.29
N ALA A 75 9.42 5.71 -25.38
CA ALA A 75 9.81 6.32 -26.65
C ALA A 75 11.15 5.78 -27.20
N ASP A 76 11.89 4.99 -26.42
CA ASP A 76 13.20 4.49 -26.82
C ASP A 76 13.07 3.22 -27.67
N PRO A 77 13.46 3.24 -28.97
CA PRO A 77 13.32 2.10 -29.85
C PRO A 77 14.24 0.92 -29.47
N LEU A 78 15.20 1.13 -28.58
CA LEU A 78 16.06 0.06 -28.06
C LEU A 78 15.30 -0.85 -27.08
N PHE A 79 14.21 -0.36 -26.47
CA PHE A 79 13.50 -1.06 -25.41
C PHE A 79 12.10 -1.50 -25.82
N GLU A 80 11.78 -2.75 -25.54
CA GLU A 80 10.41 -3.26 -25.59
C GLU A 80 9.75 -3.08 -24.23
N ILE A 81 8.51 -2.58 -24.19
CA ILE A 81 7.78 -2.39 -22.93
C ILE A 81 6.77 -3.52 -22.72
N GLY A 82 6.79 -4.10 -21.52
CA GLY A 82 5.83 -5.08 -21.05
C GLY A 82 5.11 -4.63 -19.78
N ASN A 83 3.97 -5.25 -19.50
CA ASN A 83 3.14 -4.97 -18.33
C ASN A 83 3.61 -5.76 -17.10
N HIS A 84 3.78 -5.11 -15.95
CA HIS A 84 4.20 -5.75 -14.70
C HIS A 84 3.24 -5.54 -13.53
N ALA A 85 1.93 -5.48 -13.83
CA ALA A 85 0.87 -5.21 -12.85
C ALA A 85 0.96 -3.82 -12.19
N TRP A 86 -0.14 -3.40 -11.56
CA TRP A 86 -0.25 -2.04 -11.02
C TRP A 86 0.65 -1.84 -9.80
N THR A 87 0.55 -2.72 -8.81
CA THR A 87 1.20 -2.60 -7.49
C THR A 87 1.97 -3.86 -7.10
N HIS A 88 2.50 -4.57 -8.11
CA HIS A 88 3.28 -5.79 -7.90
C HIS A 88 2.51 -6.88 -7.11
N GLY A 89 1.21 -7.02 -7.39
CA GLY A 89 0.34 -7.96 -6.69
C GLY A 89 0.64 -9.43 -7.02
N ASN A 90 0.44 -10.34 -6.07
CA ASN A 90 0.72 -11.77 -6.27
C ASN A 90 -0.44 -12.50 -6.97
N PHE A 91 -0.28 -12.80 -8.25
CA PHE A 91 -1.30 -13.45 -9.10
C PHE A 91 -1.61 -14.91 -8.72
N ALA A 92 -0.90 -15.51 -7.75
CA ALA A 92 -1.31 -16.78 -7.16
C ALA A 92 -2.35 -16.63 -6.04
N LEU A 93 -2.49 -15.43 -5.47
CA LEU A 93 -3.37 -15.17 -4.31
C LEU A 93 -4.50 -14.19 -4.61
N LEU A 94 -4.34 -13.36 -5.64
CA LEU A 94 -5.34 -12.38 -6.02
C LEU A 94 -6.62 -13.04 -6.57
N PRO A 95 -7.82 -12.58 -6.14
CA PRO A 95 -9.05 -12.85 -6.88
C PRO A 95 -8.94 -12.38 -8.34
N VAL A 96 -9.62 -13.09 -9.26
CA VAL A 96 -9.59 -12.79 -10.71
C VAL A 96 -9.97 -11.33 -11.00
N LYS A 97 -10.92 -10.78 -10.25
CA LYS A 97 -11.33 -9.38 -10.37
C LYS A 97 -10.15 -8.43 -10.11
N ASP A 98 -9.47 -8.62 -8.98
CA ASP A 98 -8.34 -7.78 -8.58
C ASP A 98 -7.15 -7.96 -9.53
N ALA A 99 -6.90 -9.19 -10.00
CA ALA A 99 -5.90 -9.46 -11.03
C ALA A 99 -6.23 -8.73 -12.34
N THR A 100 -7.51 -8.64 -12.72
CA THR A 100 -7.96 -7.88 -13.90
C THR A 100 -7.65 -6.40 -13.72
N GLU A 101 -7.98 -5.83 -12.57
CA GLU A 101 -7.70 -4.43 -12.25
C GLU A 101 -6.20 -4.13 -12.32
N GLN A 102 -5.34 -5.01 -11.78
CA GLN A 102 -3.88 -4.85 -11.85
C GLN A 102 -3.35 -4.78 -13.29
N VAL A 103 -3.87 -5.60 -14.20
CA VAL A 103 -3.46 -5.61 -15.62
C VAL A 103 -3.98 -4.35 -16.31
N MET A 104 -5.27 -4.08 -16.18
CA MET A 104 -5.96 -3.02 -16.92
C MET A 104 -5.56 -1.61 -16.47
N CYS A 105 -5.32 -1.40 -15.17
CA CYS A 105 -4.83 -0.10 -14.68
C CYS A 105 -3.41 0.20 -15.20
N THR A 106 -2.58 -0.84 -15.33
CA THR A 106 -1.23 -0.70 -15.90
C THR A 106 -1.29 -0.37 -17.38
N GLU A 107 -2.14 -1.08 -18.13
CA GLU A 107 -2.41 -0.78 -19.54
C GLU A 107 -2.89 0.65 -19.73
N ARG A 108 -3.85 1.09 -18.90
CA ARG A 108 -4.40 2.43 -18.97
C ARG A 108 -3.35 3.51 -18.68
N GLN A 109 -2.45 3.26 -17.73
CA GLN A 109 -1.37 4.19 -17.45
C GLN A 109 -0.35 4.26 -18.60
N TYR A 110 -0.08 3.14 -19.27
CA TYR A 110 0.73 3.14 -20.48
C TYR A 110 0.08 3.96 -21.60
N GLU A 111 -1.23 3.79 -21.85
CA GLU A 111 -1.98 4.59 -22.83
C GLU A 111 -1.86 6.09 -22.54
N ILE A 112 -2.03 6.50 -21.28
CA ILE A 112 -1.90 7.91 -20.86
C ILE A 112 -0.50 8.45 -21.19
N LEU A 113 0.55 7.69 -20.89
CA LEU A 113 1.92 8.11 -21.18
C LEU A 113 2.20 8.13 -22.69
N ARG A 114 1.69 7.16 -23.44
CA ARG A 114 1.79 7.13 -24.90
C ARG A 114 1.11 8.35 -25.52
N ASP A 115 -0.10 8.69 -25.08
CA ASP A 115 -0.80 9.88 -25.58
C ASP A 115 -0.03 11.17 -25.24
N ALA A 116 0.58 11.24 -24.04
CA ALA A 116 1.44 12.36 -23.67
C ALA A 116 2.70 12.47 -24.55
N ILE A 117 3.30 11.35 -24.95
CA ILE A 117 4.40 11.34 -25.93
C ILE A 117 3.91 11.87 -27.29
N GLY A 118 2.72 11.45 -27.74
CA GLY A 118 2.12 11.92 -28.99
C GLY A 118 1.80 13.42 -28.98
N ALA A 119 1.41 13.97 -27.84
CA ALA A 119 1.22 15.41 -27.68
C ALA A 119 2.54 16.21 -27.81
N ARG A 120 3.69 15.56 -27.62
CA ARG A 120 5.05 16.13 -27.72
C ARG A 120 5.71 15.90 -29.09
N LEU A 121 4.95 15.57 -30.14
CA LEU A 121 5.47 15.43 -31.52
C LEU A 121 6.22 16.68 -32.03
N HIS A 122 5.99 17.85 -31.43
CA HIS A 122 6.72 19.09 -31.75
C HIS A 122 8.05 19.24 -31.00
N ASP A 123 8.32 18.40 -29.99
CA ASP A 123 9.46 18.49 -29.06
C ASP A 123 10.59 17.47 -29.38
N GLY A 124 10.67 16.99 -30.63
CA GLY A 124 11.80 16.18 -31.11
C GLY A 124 11.55 14.69 -31.33
N ILE A 125 10.30 14.22 -31.29
CA ILE A 125 9.92 12.86 -31.73
C ILE A 125 9.19 12.99 -33.06
N SER A 126 9.69 12.32 -34.10
CA SER A 126 9.02 12.31 -35.40
C SER A 126 7.73 11.50 -35.36
N ARG A 127 6.79 11.83 -36.25
CA ARG A 127 5.54 11.06 -36.39
C ARG A 127 5.79 9.58 -36.68
N GLU A 128 6.80 9.28 -37.49
CA GLU A 128 7.19 7.91 -37.81
C GLU A 128 7.72 7.15 -36.57
N GLU A 129 8.49 7.81 -35.70
CA GLU A 129 8.95 7.22 -34.44
C GLU A 129 7.78 6.97 -33.47
N PHE A 130 6.84 7.90 -33.37
CA PHE A 130 5.65 7.73 -32.53
C PHE A 130 4.74 6.58 -33.01
N GLU A 131 4.60 6.41 -34.33
CA GLU A 131 3.79 5.32 -34.90
C GLU A 131 4.39 3.93 -34.63
N LYS A 132 5.69 3.84 -34.34
CA LYS A 132 6.34 2.59 -33.90
C LYS A 132 6.04 2.23 -32.44
N ILE A 133 5.64 3.20 -31.61
CA ILE A 133 5.28 2.94 -30.21
C ILE A 133 3.94 2.16 -30.17
N PRO A 134 3.92 0.91 -29.65
CA PRO A 134 2.74 0.05 -29.66
C PRO A 134 1.53 0.72 -29.01
N LYS A 135 0.34 0.49 -29.55
CA LYS A 135 -0.91 1.03 -28.95
C LYS A 135 -1.31 0.32 -27.66
N SER A 136 -0.82 -0.90 -27.46
CA SER A 136 -1.09 -1.71 -26.28
C SER A 136 0.10 -2.60 -25.92
N LEU A 137 0.16 -3.02 -24.65
CA LEU A 137 1.20 -3.91 -24.17
C LEU A 137 0.85 -5.37 -24.48
N SER A 138 1.68 -6.05 -25.28
CA SER A 138 1.43 -7.44 -25.68
C SER A 138 2.05 -8.49 -24.74
N LEU A 139 2.92 -8.06 -23.83
CA LEU A 139 3.67 -8.91 -22.90
C LEU A 139 3.26 -8.62 -21.46
N PHE A 140 3.19 -9.66 -20.64
CA PHE A 140 2.89 -9.56 -19.22
C PHE A 140 3.88 -10.36 -18.37
N ARG A 141 4.50 -9.72 -17.38
CA ARG A 141 5.39 -10.34 -16.40
C ARG A 141 4.68 -10.50 -15.07
N LEU A 142 4.55 -11.74 -14.62
CA LEU A 142 3.98 -12.08 -13.32
C LEU A 142 4.87 -11.58 -12.18
N PRO A 143 4.38 -10.71 -11.28
CA PRO A 143 5.06 -10.42 -10.02
C PRO A 143 5.34 -11.70 -9.25
N TYR A 144 6.54 -11.81 -8.66
CA TYR A 144 7.04 -13.00 -7.98
C TYR A 144 7.11 -14.27 -8.84
N GLY A 145 6.83 -14.22 -10.14
CA GLY A 145 6.76 -15.41 -10.99
C GLY A 145 5.61 -16.38 -10.65
N ARG A 146 4.61 -15.96 -9.85
CA ARG A 146 3.56 -16.86 -9.35
C ARG A 146 2.20 -16.54 -9.96
N VAL A 147 1.43 -17.58 -10.27
CA VAL A 147 0.08 -17.47 -10.84
C VAL A 147 -0.79 -18.65 -10.42
N ALA A 148 -2.09 -18.39 -10.22
CA ALA A 148 -3.13 -19.42 -10.11
C ALA A 148 -3.79 -19.64 -11.47
N ASP A 149 -4.27 -20.86 -11.75
CA ASP A 149 -4.81 -21.23 -13.06
C ASP A 149 -5.90 -20.27 -13.57
N ALA A 150 -6.81 -19.84 -12.68
CA ALA A 150 -7.86 -18.87 -13.01
C ALA A 150 -7.32 -17.51 -13.49
N ASN A 151 -6.21 -17.04 -12.90
CA ASN A 151 -5.56 -15.79 -13.29
C ASN A 151 -4.71 -15.95 -14.55
N LEU A 152 -4.16 -17.14 -14.79
CA LEU A 152 -3.50 -17.46 -16.06
C LEU A 152 -4.52 -17.47 -17.21
N ASP A 153 -5.71 -18.04 -16.98
CA ASP A 153 -6.81 -18.05 -17.94
C ASP A 153 -7.31 -16.63 -18.26
N LEU A 154 -7.39 -15.78 -17.24
CA LEU A 154 -7.68 -14.35 -17.43
C LEU A 154 -6.65 -13.69 -18.36
N LEU A 155 -5.35 -13.86 -18.09
CA LEU A 155 -4.29 -13.23 -18.90
C LEU A 155 -4.33 -13.71 -20.36
N HIS A 156 -4.60 -15.00 -20.56
CA HIS A 156 -4.80 -15.58 -21.89
C HIS A 156 -6.04 -15.01 -22.59
N LYS A 157 -7.14 -14.82 -21.86
CA LYS A 157 -8.37 -14.22 -22.37
C LYS A 157 -8.20 -12.75 -22.75
N ILE A 158 -7.38 -12.01 -22.01
CA ILE A 158 -7.02 -10.62 -22.32
C ILE A 158 -6.11 -10.55 -23.56
N GLY A 159 -5.42 -11.65 -23.90
CA GLY A 159 -4.59 -11.75 -25.09
C GLY A 159 -3.15 -11.30 -24.88
N VAL A 160 -2.70 -11.16 -23.64
CA VAL A 160 -1.28 -10.88 -23.32
C VAL A 160 -0.47 -12.18 -23.25
N ARG A 161 0.76 -12.14 -23.76
CA ARG A 161 1.72 -13.25 -23.64
C ARG A 161 2.38 -13.17 -22.27
N VAL A 162 2.20 -14.21 -21.45
CA VAL A 162 2.81 -14.27 -20.12
C VAL A 162 4.27 -14.68 -20.23
N ILE A 163 5.18 -13.78 -19.86
CA ILE A 163 6.62 -13.96 -19.95
C ILE A 163 7.20 -14.16 -18.56
N GLN A 164 8.04 -15.18 -18.42
CA GLN A 164 8.87 -15.49 -17.26
C GLN A 164 10.34 -15.56 -17.71
N TRP A 165 11.17 -16.30 -16.98
CA TRP A 165 12.60 -16.40 -17.24
C TRP A 165 13.06 -17.81 -16.90
N ASN A 166 14.17 -18.24 -17.46
CA ASN A 166 14.87 -19.47 -17.07
C ASN A 166 16.17 -19.17 -16.32
N ILE A 167 16.62 -17.91 -16.31
CA ILE A 167 17.84 -17.47 -15.64
C ILE A 167 17.49 -16.27 -14.74
N VAL A 168 17.83 -16.36 -13.46
CA VAL A 168 17.83 -15.22 -12.53
C VAL A 168 19.27 -14.78 -12.34
N VAL A 169 19.54 -13.50 -12.59
CA VAL A 169 20.84 -12.92 -12.27
C VAL A 169 20.85 -12.58 -10.77
N PRO A 170 21.85 -13.03 -9.99
CA PRO A 170 22.02 -12.55 -8.63
C PRO A 170 22.34 -11.05 -8.66
N GLU A 171 21.70 -10.26 -7.81
CA GLU A 171 21.90 -8.80 -7.79
C GLU A 171 22.20 -8.27 -6.36
N TRP A 172 22.10 -9.15 -5.36
CA TRP A 172 22.44 -8.86 -3.96
C TRP A 172 23.92 -9.05 -3.66
N GLU A 173 24.66 -9.71 -4.54
CA GLU A 173 26.09 -9.99 -4.43
C GLU A 173 26.73 -9.82 -5.81
N ARG A 174 28.01 -9.43 -5.84
CA ARG A 174 28.76 -9.33 -7.10
C ARG A 174 29.10 -10.72 -7.64
N ILE A 175 28.96 -10.89 -8.94
CA ILE A 175 29.31 -12.13 -9.64
C ILE A 175 30.62 -11.99 -10.45
N SER A 176 31.15 -13.13 -10.91
CA SER A 176 32.36 -13.20 -11.75
C SER A 176 32.09 -14.02 -13.01
N ASP A 177 32.96 -13.93 -14.03
CA ASP A 177 32.88 -14.74 -15.26
C ASP A 177 32.75 -16.26 -14.94
N LYS A 178 33.45 -16.74 -13.90
CA LYS A 178 33.37 -18.13 -13.43
C LYS A 178 31.98 -18.49 -12.88
N PHE A 179 31.31 -17.52 -12.26
CA PHE A 179 29.93 -17.72 -11.80
C PHE A 179 28.98 -17.78 -13.00
N VAL A 180 29.12 -16.86 -13.96
CA VAL A 180 28.27 -16.79 -15.17
C VAL A 180 28.34 -18.09 -15.97
N SER A 181 29.52 -18.68 -16.14
CA SER A 181 29.66 -19.96 -16.85
C SER A 181 28.90 -21.12 -16.17
N GLY A 182 28.72 -21.06 -14.85
CA GLY A 182 27.96 -22.03 -14.07
C GLY A 182 26.45 -21.79 -14.03
N MET A 183 25.95 -20.65 -14.52
CA MET A 183 24.52 -20.30 -14.49
C MET A 183 23.67 -21.11 -15.49
N GLY A 184 24.30 -21.84 -16.41
CA GLY A 184 23.59 -22.66 -17.39
C GLY A 184 22.84 -21.84 -18.44
N ILE A 185 23.33 -20.63 -18.77
CA ILE A 185 22.77 -19.78 -19.83
C ILE A 185 22.94 -20.49 -21.18
N ARG A 186 21.84 -20.60 -21.93
CA ARG A 186 21.78 -21.22 -23.26
C ARG A 186 21.20 -20.25 -24.28
N ARG A 187 21.44 -20.50 -25.58
CA ARG A 187 20.73 -19.81 -26.66
C ARG A 187 19.21 -19.94 -26.46
N GLY A 188 18.50 -18.83 -26.59
CA GLY A 188 17.07 -18.73 -26.31
C GLY A 188 16.71 -18.48 -24.84
N SER A 189 17.67 -18.23 -23.96
CA SER A 189 17.39 -17.91 -22.56
C SER A 189 16.81 -16.50 -22.41
N ILE A 190 15.93 -16.36 -21.42
CA ILE A 190 15.41 -15.08 -20.92
C ILE A 190 15.99 -14.88 -19.52
N LEU A 191 16.70 -13.76 -19.34
CA LEU A 191 17.41 -13.40 -18.11
C LEU A 191 16.64 -12.31 -17.36
N LEU A 192 16.38 -12.53 -16.07
CA LEU A 192 15.72 -11.56 -15.19
C LEU A 192 16.74 -10.77 -14.35
N MET A 193 16.54 -9.45 -14.32
CA MET A 193 17.15 -8.45 -13.43
C MET A 193 16.12 -7.38 -13.03
N HIS A 194 16.50 -6.40 -12.21
CA HIS A 194 15.68 -5.26 -11.78
C HIS A 194 16.43 -3.95 -12.03
N ALA A 195 15.73 -2.85 -12.32
CA ALA A 195 16.34 -1.55 -12.55
C ALA A 195 15.75 -0.43 -11.67
N THR A 196 15.45 -0.75 -10.41
CA THR A 196 14.77 0.13 -9.45
C THR A 196 15.67 0.63 -8.30
N SER A 197 16.99 0.73 -8.53
CA SER A 197 18.04 1.06 -7.54
C SER A 197 18.24 0.05 -6.41
N VAL A 198 17.35 -0.93 -6.29
CA VAL A 198 17.45 -2.09 -5.41
C VAL A 198 17.01 -3.29 -6.22
N PRO A 199 17.75 -4.41 -6.22
CA PRO A 199 19.02 -4.68 -5.54
C PRO A 199 20.26 -3.86 -6.03
N PRO A 200 21.34 -3.76 -5.22
CA PRO A 200 22.38 -2.74 -5.41
C PRO A 200 23.42 -3.02 -6.50
N TYR A 201 23.62 -4.28 -6.90
CA TYR A 201 24.71 -4.68 -7.82
C TYR A 201 24.23 -5.01 -9.23
N THR A 202 23.01 -4.60 -9.62
CA THR A 202 22.49 -4.89 -10.96
C THR A 202 23.45 -4.43 -12.05
N LEU A 203 23.96 -3.19 -11.98
CA LEU A 203 24.85 -2.66 -13.01
C LEU A 203 26.14 -3.49 -13.10
N GLU A 204 26.85 -3.69 -11.99
CA GLU A 204 28.11 -4.42 -11.99
C GLU A 204 27.94 -5.85 -12.50
N ASN A 205 26.84 -6.50 -12.15
CA ASN A 205 26.56 -7.86 -12.59
C ASN A 205 26.12 -7.90 -14.06
N LEU A 206 25.41 -6.87 -14.54
CA LEU A 206 25.07 -6.70 -15.94
C LEU A 206 26.34 -6.53 -16.79
N GLU A 207 27.32 -5.74 -16.34
CA GLU A 207 28.60 -5.56 -17.04
C GLU A 207 29.35 -6.89 -17.21
N VAL A 208 29.43 -7.68 -16.14
CA VAL A 208 30.06 -9.01 -16.14
C VAL A 208 29.33 -9.97 -17.08
N ILE A 209 27.99 -10.04 -17.00
CA ILE A 209 27.18 -10.94 -17.83
C ILE A 209 27.28 -10.58 -19.30
N VAL A 210 27.10 -9.30 -19.64
CA VAL A 210 27.17 -8.85 -21.03
C VAL A 210 28.55 -9.10 -21.60
N GLY A 211 29.61 -8.77 -20.85
CA GLY A 211 30.98 -9.04 -21.27
C GLY A 211 31.26 -10.52 -21.50
N PHE A 212 30.82 -11.39 -20.60
CA PHE A 212 30.96 -12.84 -20.74
C PHE A 212 30.18 -13.37 -21.95
N LEU A 213 28.91 -12.99 -22.11
CA LEU A 213 28.06 -13.46 -23.19
C LEU A 213 28.58 -13.03 -24.56
N GLN A 214 29.06 -11.80 -24.69
CA GLN A 214 29.68 -11.33 -25.94
C GLN A 214 30.95 -12.11 -26.28
N LYS A 215 31.83 -12.40 -25.29
CA LYS A 215 33.01 -13.26 -25.49
C LYS A 215 32.61 -14.67 -25.97
N GLU A 216 31.50 -15.19 -25.48
CA GLU A 216 30.94 -16.49 -25.86
C GLU A 216 30.17 -16.49 -27.19
N GLY A 217 30.11 -15.33 -27.87
CA GLY A 217 29.46 -15.16 -29.18
C GLY A 217 27.94 -15.01 -29.11
N TYR A 218 27.38 -14.61 -27.97
CA TYR A 218 25.96 -14.29 -27.85
C TYR A 218 25.66 -12.88 -28.35
N SER A 219 24.52 -12.74 -29.02
CA SER A 219 23.85 -11.46 -29.26
C SER A 219 22.61 -11.31 -28.38
N PHE A 220 22.06 -10.10 -28.34
CA PHE A 220 20.92 -9.74 -27.51
C PHE A 220 19.71 -9.38 -28.37
N ALA A 221 18.52 -9.69 -27.88
CA ALA A 221 17.24 -9.36 -28.50
C ALA A 221 16.21 -9.00 -27.43
N THR A 222 15.17 -8.27 -27.82
CA THR A 222 13.94 -8.17 -27.03
C THR A 222 13.23 -9.52 -26.96
N VAL A 223 12.28 -9.68 -26.05
CA VAL A 223 11.52 -10.92 -25.90
C VAL A 223 10.69 -11.19 -27.15
N THR A 224 10.02 -10.20 -27.76
CA THR A 224 9.28 -10.44 -29.01
C THR A 224 10.19 -10.88 -30.14
N GLU A 225 11.33 -10.22 -30.35
CA GLU A 225 12.31 -10.64 -31.36
C GLU A 225 12.81 -12.07 -31.10
N LEU A 226 13.09 -12.42 -29.85
CA LEU A 226 13.50 -13.77 -29.48
C LEU A 226 12.40 -14.80 -29.78
N LEU A 227 11.14 -14.47 -29.53
CA LEU A 227 9.98 -15.32 -29.83
C LEU A 227 9.84 -15.54 -31.35
N ASP A 228 10.11 -14.53 -32.17
CA ASP A 228 10.05 -14.63 -33.64
C ASP A 228 11.19 -15.49 -34.21
N MET A 229 12.24 -15.76 -33.43
CA MET A 229 13.38 -16.59 -33.80
C MET A 229 13.20 -18.09 -33.51
N GLY A 230 12.09 -18.51 -32.89
CA GLY A 230 11.93 -19.90 -32.48
C GLY A 230 10.55 -20.28 -31.98
N SER A 231 10.48 -21.39 -31.25
CA SER A 231 9.26 -21.86 -30.60
C SER A 231 9.32 -21.60 -29.09
N PRO A 232 8.31 -20.97 -28.48
CA PRO A 232 8.31 -20.70 -27.05
C PRO A 232 8.21 -22.00 -26.24
N ASN A 233 9.01 -22.10 -25.19
CA ASN A 233 8.90 -23.16 -24.20
C ASN A 233 7.85 -22.74 -23.16
N VAL A 234 6.63 -23.25 -23.35
CA VAL A 234 5.43 -22.89 -22.59
C VAL A 234 5.22 -23.85 -21.43
N HIS A 235 4.99 -23.30 -20.24
CA HIS A 235 4.70 -24.03 -19.01
C HIS A 235 3.32 -23.64 -18.49
N THR A 236 2.52 -24.61 -18.05
CA THR A 236 1.19 -24.36 -17.48
C THR A 236 1.23 -23.94 -16.01
N GLU A 237 2.37 -24.15 -15.34
CA GLU A 237 2.56 -23.89 -13.91
C GLU A 237 3.42 -22.65 -13.65
N GLY A 238 3.17 -21.96 -12.54
CA GLY A 238 3.98 -20.82 -12.10
C GLY A 238 5.43 -21.20 -11.75
N TYR A 239 6.32 -20.22 -11.74
CA TYR A 239 7.70 -20.35 -11.26
C TYR A 239 7.63 -20.79 -9.78
N PHE A 240 8.40 -21.82 -9.36
CA PHE A 240 8.45 -22.44 -8.02
C PHE A 240 7.56 -23.67 -7.74
N ARG A 241 7.04 -24.37 -8.76
CA ARG A 241 6.31 -25.63 -8.55
C ARG A 241 7.12 -26.88 -8.88
N HIS A 242 8.26 -26.74 -9.55
CA HIS A 242 9.11 -27.87 -9.91
C HIS A 242 10.56 -27.69 -9.44
N SER A 243 11.17 -28.78 -8.98
CA SER A 243 12.61 -28.84 -8.70
C SER A 243 13.39 -28.48 -9.97
N GLY A 244 14.28 -27.47 -9.88
CA GLY A 244 15.01 -26.95 -11.04
C GLY A 244 14.43 -25.68 -11.66
N ASP A 245 13.30 -25.17 -11.14
CA ASP A 245 12.79 -23.84 -11.48
C ASP A 245 13.79 -22.74 -11.07
N ASN A 246 14.61 -22.97 -10.02
CA ASN A 246 15.73 -22.10 -9.66
C ASN A 246 16.77 -22.80 -8.77
N VAL A 247 17.88 -23.27 -9.35
CA VAL A 247 18.97 -23.93 -8.57
C VAL A 247 19.60 -23.02 -7.51
N PHE A 248 19.63 -21.70 -7.72
CA PHE A 248 20.26 -20.74 -6.81
C PHE A 248 19.37 -20.42 -5.58
N LEU A 249 18.07 -20.20 -5.78
CA LEU A 249 17.13 -19.98 -4.67
C LEU A 249 16.78 -21.30 -3.97
N ASP A 250 16.65 -22.42 -4.68
CA ASP A 250 16.41 -23.73 -4.08
C ASP A 250 17.53 -24.06 -3.08
N ASN A 251 18.81 -23.83 -3.42
CA ASN A 251 19.93 -24.07 -2.50
C ASN A 251 19.97 -23.11 -1.29
N ARG A 252 19.45 -21.88 -1.42
CA ARG A 252 19.41 -20.90 -0.32
C ARG A 252 18.26 -21.17 0.67
N TYR A 253 17.14 -21.72 0.18
CA TYR A 253 15.96 -22.01 0.98
C TYR A 253 15.86 -23.46 1.46
N VAL A 254 16.64 -24.41 0.93
CA VAL A 254 16.70 -25.78 1.49
C VAL A 254 17.25 -25.82 2.93
N ARG A 255 17.91 -24.75 3.42
CA ARG A 255 18.27 -24.61 4.86
C ARG A 255 17.15 -24.05 5.75
N TYR A 256 16.09 -23.46 5.19
CA TYR A 256 14.96 -22.92 5.93
C TYR A 256 13.68 -23.54 5.35
N GLY A 257 13.28 -24.66 5.95
CA GLY A 257 12.15 -25.48 5.51
C GLY A 257 10.95 -24.66 5.04
N THR A 258 10.45 -25.05 3.87
CA THR A 258 9.15 -24.74 3.26
C THR A 258 8.23 -23.77 4.02
N ALA A 259 7.86 -22.69 3.31
CA ALA A 259 6.64 -21.88 3.48
C ALA A 259 6.73 -20.51 4.18
N HIS A 260 7.82 -19.74 4.09
CA HIS A 260 7.76 -18.28 4.28
C HIS A 260 8.84 -17.57 3.42
N PRO A 261 8.54 -16.48 2.68
CA PRO A 261 9.59 -15.64 2.12
C PRO A 261 10.39 -15.01 3.28
N PRO A 262 11.70 -14.78 3.12
CA PRO A 262 12.54 -14.32 4.21
C PRO A 262 12.17 -12.88 4.62
N PRO A 263 12.48 -12.48 5.85
CA PRO A 263 12.17 -11.14 6.33
C PRO A 263 13.01 -10.11 5.56
N VAL A 264 12.34 -9.12 4.97
CA VAL A 264 12.97 -7.93 4.40
C VAL A 264 13.34 -7.02 5.56
N GLY A 265 14.49 -7.26 6.17
CA GLY A 265 15.04 -6.42 7.22
C GLY A 265 16.56 -6.42 7.13
N LEU A 266 17.11 -5.42 6.46
CA LEU A 266 18.46 -4.83 6.66
C LEU A 266 18.80 -3.96 5.44
N CYS A 267 18.60 -2.64 5.61
CA CYS A 267 19.44 -1.58 5.03
C CYS A 267 18.97 -0.24 5.60
N LEU A 268 19.16 -0.07 6.91
CA LEU A 268 19.33 1.25 7.52
C LEU A 268 20.80 1.61 7.34
N GLY A 269 21.07 2.67 6.57
CA GLY A 269 22.42 3.18 6.34
C GLY A 269 22.33 4.55 5.67
N ALA A 270 22.42 5.58 6.51
CA ALA A 270 22.36 6.99 6.14
C ALA A 270 23.48 7.41 5.18
N VAL A 271 23.16 8.25 4.20
CA VAL A 271 24.02 9.36 3.74
C VAL A 271 23.13 10.48 3.22
N GLY A 272 23.16 11.63 3.89
CA GLY A 272 22.55 12.87 3.40
C GLY A 272 23.44 13.58 2.39
N SER A 273 22.84 14.33 1.46
CA SER A 273 23.46 15.44 0.72
C SER A 273 22.38 16.31 0.03
N PRO A 274 22.66 17.61 -0.20
CA PRO A 274 21.69 18.72 -0.23
C PRO A 274 21.13 19.05 -1.64
N PRO A 275 20.16 19.98 -1.78
CA PRO A 275 19.54 20.30 -3.07
C PRO A 275 20.46 21.20 -3.91
N LEU A 276 20.53 20.91 -5.21
CA LEU A 276 21.14 21.78 -6.22
C LEU A 276 20.03 22.52 -6.96
N GLU A 277 19.98 23.83 -6.74
CA GLU A 277 19.29 24.80 -7.59
C GLU A 277 19.93 24.82 -8.99
N ALA A 278 19.10 24.83 -10.03
CA ALA A 278 19.49 25.29 -11.36
C ALA A 278 18.30 25.99 -12.01
N THR A 279 18.31 27.31 -11.93
CA THR A 279 17.64 28.21 -12.86
C THR A 279 18.21 28.02 -14.27
N ILE A 280 17.36 28.05 -15.30
CA ILE A 280 17.59 28.72 -16.59
C ILE A 280 16.23 28.93 -17.27
N GLY A 281 16.09 30.14 -17.81
CA GLY A 281 14.88 30.76 -18.36
C GLY A 281 14.17 30.03 -19.49
N GLY A 282 12.84 30.10 -19.42
CA GLY A 282 11.91 29.73 -20.47
C GLY A 282 10.50 29.86 -19.93
N THR A 283 9.83 30.97 -20.23
CA THR A 283 8.50 31.31 -19.71
C THR A 283 7.44 30.32 -20.21
N ILE A 284 7.33 29.16 -19.56
CA ILE A 284 6.18 28.28 -19.70
C ILE A 284 5.12 28.81 -18.73
N CYS A 285 4.06 29.36 -19.31
CA CYS A 285 2.92 29.89 -18.58
C CYS A 285 2.38 28.84 -17.59
N LEU A 286 2.58 29.09 -16.29
CA LEU A 286 2.05 28.28 -15.19
C LEU A 286 0.52 28.11 -15.26
N TRP A 287 -0.16 28.90 -16.08
CA TRP A 287 -1.59 28.83 -16.34
C TRP A 287 -2.02 27.67 -17.26
N CYS A 288 -1.11 27.12 -18.09
CA CYS A 288 -1.42 25.99 -19.00
C CYS A 288 -1.15 24.62 -18.39
N LEU A 289 -0.14 24.48 -17.52
CA LEU A 289 0.21 23.19 -16.89
C LEU A 289 -0.77 22.75 -15.79
N SER A 290 -1.63 23.65 -15.30
CA SER A 290 -2.63 23.34 -14.27
C SER A 290 -3.89 22.65 -14.81
N ARG A 291 -4.12 22.63 -16.14
CA ARG A 291 -5.42 22.24 -16.71
C ARG A 291 -5.56 20.81 -17.24
N VAL A 292 -4.53 19.96 -17.15
CA VAL A 292 -4.63 18.54 -17.58
C VAL A 292 -4.41 17.54 -16.43
N ARG A 293 -4.13 18.01 -15.20
CA ARG A 293 -3.90 17.16 -14.01
C ARG A 293 -4.94 17.25 -12.89
N GLY A 294 -6.04 18.00 -13.03
CA GLY A 294 -6.82 18.42 -11.85
C GLY A 294 -8.34 18.36 -11.94
N LEU A 295 -8.93 17.22 -12.32
CA LEU A 295 -10.40 17.07 -12.34
C LEU A 295 -10.93 15.77 -11.70
N VAL A 296 -10.14 15.08 -10.86
CA VAL A 296 -10.64 13.85 -10.23
C VAL A 296 -10.18 13.77 -8.77
N ARG A 297 -11.12 13.51 -7.88
CA ARG A 297 -10.87 13.09 -6.49
C ARG A 297 -10.17 11.73 -6.42
N GLU A 298 -9.18 11.59 -5.55
CA GLU A 298 -8.54 10.31 -5.21
C GLU A 298 -9.09 9.77 -3.88
N ILE A 299 -9.23 8.44 -3.78
CA ILE A 299 -9.81 7.79 -2.60
C ILE A 299 -8.72 7.27 -1.66
N ILE A 300 -8.83 7.64 -0.38
CA ILE A 300 -8.03 7.05 0.70
C ILE A 300 -8.81 5.84 1.25
N ASP A 301 -8.52 4.66 0.72
CA ASP A 301 -9.22 3.41 1.08
C ASP A 301 -8.76 2.89 2.46
N GLY A 302 -9.52 3.26 3.50
CA GLY A 302 -9.24 2.82 4.85
C GLY A 302 -9.49 1.33 5.10
N LYS A 303 -10.25 0.62 4.26
CA LYS A 303 -10.35 -0.86 4.37
C LYS A 303 -9.03 -1.51 3.96
N LEU A 304 -8.43 -1.03 2.87
CA LEU A 304 -7.15 -1.53 2.40
C LEU A 304 -6.05 -1.25 3.41
N VAL A 305 -5.98 -0.01 3.92
CA VAL A 305 -5.00 0.39 4.93
C VAL A 305 -5.18 -0.41 6.22
N ALA A 306 -6.42 -0.56 6.71
CA ALA A 306 -6.70 -1.36 7.91
C ALA A 306 -6.28 -2.81 7.75
N ARG A 307 -6.51 -3.42 6.57
CA ARG A 307 -6.07 -4.80 6.30
C ARG A 307 -4.56 -4.95 6.44
N GLY A 308 -3.79 -4.07 5.81
CA GLY A 308 -2.33 -4.10 5.92
C GLY A 308 -1.81 -3.94 7.35
N LEU A 309 -2.45 -3.09 8.14
CA LEU A 309 -2.13 -2.94 9.58
C LEU A 309 -2.46 -4.20 10.38
N LEU A 310 -3.63 -4.81 10.13
CA LEU A 310 -4.06 -6.04 10.80
C LEU A 310 -3.15 -7.23 10.44
N ASP A 311 -2.69 -7.33 9.19
CA ASP A 311 -1.76 -8.36 8.76
C ASP A 311 -0.42 -8.27 9.52
N ARG A 312 0.11 -7.05 9.69
CA ARG A 312 1.31 -6.82 10.53
C ARG A 312 1.03 -7.12 12.00
N LEU A 313 -0.14 -6.74 12.50
CA LEU A 313 -0.55 -7.01 13.89
C LEU A 313 -0.59 -8.51 14.18
N ARG A 314 -1.06 -9.34 13.24
CA ARG A 314 -1.08 -10.80 13.39
C ARG A 314 0.31 -11.36 13.66
N VAL A 315 1.31 -10.89 12.90
CA VAL A 315 2.71 -11.31 13.08
C VAL A 315 3.20 -10.93 14.48
N SER A 316 2.87 -9.72 14.97
CA SER A 316 3.22 -9.31 16.33
C SER A 316 2.54 -10.15 17.40
N VAL A 317 1.27 -10.51 17.23
CA VAL A 317 0.52 -11.38 18.16
C VAL A 317 1.12 -12.78 18.19
N ASP A 318 1.41 -13.37 17.02
CA ASP A 318 2.06 -14.68 16.92
C ASP A 318 3.43 -14.67 17.62
N ARG A 319 4.20 -13.59 17.44
CA ARG A 319 5.49 -13.42 18.10
C ARG A 319 5.36 -13.33 19.62
N LEU A 320 4.43 -12.53 20.14
CA LEU A 320 4.18 -12.43 21.59
C LEU A 320 3.80 -13.78 22.20
N ARG A 321 2.99 -14.57 21.48
CA ARG A 321 2.60 -15.90 21.92
C ARG A 321 3.78 -16.87 21.96
N VAL A 322 4.60 -16.89 20.91
CA VAL A 322 5.72 -17.84 20.79
C VAL A 322 6.89 -17.48 21.70
N GLU A 323 7.27 -16.20 21.74
CA GLU A 323 8.48 -15.74 22.46
C GLU A 323 8.22 -15.48 23.94
N HIS A 324 7.01 -15.04 24.30
CA HIS A 324 6.69 -14.61 25.66
C HIS A 324 5.54 -15.38 26.31
N GLY A 325 4.86 -16.28 25.58
CA GLY A 325 3.70 -17.01 26.11
C GLY A 325 2.48 -16.11 26.38
N ILE A 326 2.46 -14.89 25.85
CA ILE A 326 1.40 -13.91 26.09
C ILE A 326 0.40 -13.94 24.95
N VAL A 327 -0.87 -14.06 25.30
CA VAL A 327 -1.99 -13.89 24.37
C VAL A 327 -2.76 -12.63 24.81
N PRO A 328 -2.70 -11.53 24.04
CA PRO A 328 -3.44 -10.32 24.36
C PRO A 328 -4.94 -10.62 24.48
N HIS A 329 -5.60 -10.00 25.46
CA HIS A 329 -6.98 -10.30 25.82
C HIS A 329 -7.80 -9.01 25.93
N LEU A 330 -8.80 -8.90 25.05
CA LEU A 330 -9.76 -7.80 25.03
C LEU A 330 -11.08 -8.24 25.70
N VAL A 331 -11.51 -7.49 26.71
CA VAL A 331 -12.86 -7.64 27.28
C VAL A 331 -13.72 -6.45 26.88
N VAL A 332 -14.85 -6.75 26.26
CA VAL A 332 -15.84 -5.74 25.85
C VAL A 332 -17.05 -5.82 26.78
N VAL A 333 -17.44 -4.70 27.38
CA VAL A 333 -18.64 -4.59 28.21
C VAL A 333 -19.70 -3.82 27.43
N ILE A 334 -20.89 -4.39 27.31
CA ILE A 334 -22.06 -3.76 26.68
C ILE A 334 -23.22 -3.73 27.68
N VAL A 335 -23.93 -2.61 27.76
CA VAL A 335 -25.08 -2.43 28.66
C VAL A 335 -26.33 -2.13 27.84
N GLY A 336 -27.33 -2.99 27.94
CA GLY A 336 -28.58 -2.92 27.17
C GLY A 336 -28.56 -3.71 25.85
N ASP A 337 -29.63 -3.55 25.09
CA ASP A 337 -29.97 -4.44 23.97
C ASP A 337 -29.93 -3.80 22.59
N ASP A 338 -29.26 -2.66 22.44
CA ASP A 338 -29.17 -1.96 21.15
C ASP A 338 -28.59 -2.89 20.04
N PRO A 339 -29.37 -3.22 18.99
CA PRO A 339 -28.93 -4.18 17.97
C PRO A 339 -27.70 -3.72 17.20
N ALA A 340 -27.55 -2.40 16.97
CA ALA A 340 -26.39 -1.84 16.27
C ALA A 340 -25.11 -2.01 17.11
N SER A 341 -25.18 -1.76 18.41
CA SER A 341 -24.09 -1.98 19.36
C SER A 341 -23.68 -3.45 19.44
N LYS A 342 -24.65 -4.38 19.49
CA LYS A 342 -24.36 -5.83 19.48
C LYS A 342 -23.65 -6.27 18.21
N LEU A 343 -24.10 -5.82 17.04
CA LEU A 343 -23.45 -6.13 15.76
C LEU A 343 -22.02 -5.57 15.72
N TYR A 344 -21.82 -4.34 16.19
CA TYR A 344 -20.52 -3.69 16.22
C TYR A 344 -19.54 -4.40 17.16
N VAL A 345 -19.99 -4.78 18.35
CA VAL A 345 -19.20 -5.57 19.32
C VAL A 345 -18.86 -6.96 18.77
N GLY A 346 -19.83 -7.65 18.17
CA GLY A 346 -19.58 -8.95 17.54
C GLY A 346 -18.53 -8.89 16.43
N ASN A 347 -18.50 -7.81 15.66
CA ASN A 347 -17.45 -7.60 14.64
C ASN A 347 -16.06 -7.33 15.26
N LYS A 348 -15.98 -6.64 16.41
CA LYS A 348 -14.72 -6.45 17.14
C LYS A 348 -14.19 -7.78 17.67
N GLN A 349 -15.06 -8.56 18.31
CA GLN A 349 -14.71 -9.87 18.85
C GLN A 349 -14.20 -10.82 17.75
N ARG A 350 -14.95 -10.95 16.64
CA ARG A 350 -14.54 -11.83 15.52
C ARG A 350 -13.17 -11.44 14.97
N LYS A 351 -12.90 -10.14 14.78
CA LYS A 351 -11.61 -9.66 14.29
C LYS A 351 -10.46 -9.90 15.27
N ALA A 352 -10.72 -9.78 16.58
CA ALA A 352 -9.72 -10.10 17.60
C ALA A 352 -9.35 -11.59 17.54
N GLU A 353 -10.35 -12.47 17.48
CA GLU A 353 -10.17 -13.92 17.38
C GLU A 353 -9.46 -14.33 16.07
N GLU A 354 -9.81 -13.72 14.94
CA GLU A 354 -9.16 -13.94 13.62
C GLU A 354 -7.65 -13.62 13.65
N LEU A 355 -7.22 -12.70 14.51
CA LEU A 355 -5.82 -12.33 14.69
C LEU A 355 -5.11 -13.11 15.80
N GLY A 356 -5.81 -14.02 16.47
CA GLY A 356 -5.26 -14.84 17.56
C GLY A 356 -5.28 -14.18 18.95
N LEU A 357 -6.00 -13.08 19.13
CA LEU A 357 -6.25 -12.51 20.46
C LEU A 357 -7.37 -13.29 21.17
N GLN A 358 -7.32 -13.29 22.51
CA GLN A 358 -8.49 -13.65 23.31
C GLN A 358 -9.47 -12.48 23.32
N SER A 359 -10.75 -12.78 23.19
CA SER A 359 -11.81 -11.78 23.27
C SER A 359 -13.02 -12.33 24.03
N ARG A 360 -13.55 -11.52 24.95
CA ARG A 360 -14.76 -11.85 25.71
C ARG A 360 -15.71 -10.67 25.73
N THR A 361 -17.00 -10.94 25.57
CA THR A 361 -18.05 -9.92 25.73
C THR A 361 -18.83 -10.17 27.01
N ILE A 362 -18.98 -9.14 27.85
CA ILE A 362 -19.87 -9.11 29.02
C ILE A 362 -21.10 -8.28 28.63
N ALA A 363 -22.24 -8.95 28.49
CA ALA A 363 -23.51 -8.29 28.20
C ALA A 363 -24.31 -8.10 29.49
N LEU A 364 -24.65 -6.86 29.79
CA LEU A 364 -25.40 -6.45 30.98
C LEU A 364 -26.77 -5.93 30.56
N GLU A 365 -27.77 -6.13 31.40
CA GLU A 365 -29.13 -5.66 31.14
C GLU A 365 -29.21 -4.13 31.14
N TYR A 366 -30.18 -3.57 30.42
CA TYR A 366 -30.40 -2.12 30.37
C TYR A 366 -30.59 -1.49 31.75
N ASN A 367 -31.18 -2.20 32.71
CA ASN A 367 -31.46 -1.74 34.08
C ASN A 367 -30.25 -1.84 35.04
N THR A 368 -29.09 -2.34 34.59
CA THR A 368 -27.89 -2.51 35.42
C THR A 368 -27.52 -1.19 36.10
N SER A 369 -27.22 -1.22 37.39
CA SER A 369 -26.86 -0.01 38.13
C SER A 369 -25.44 0.45 37.80
N GLN A 370 -25.15 1.73 38.08
CA GLN A 370 -23.81 2.26 37.89
C GLN A 370 -22.80 1.55 38.82
N GLU A 371 -23.18 1.28 40.07
CA GLU A 371 -22.33 0.59 41.06
C GLU A 371 -21.95 -0.82 40.60
N GLU A 372 -22.90 -1.55 40.01
CA GLU A 372 -22.64 -2.90 39.50
C GLU A 372 -21.66 -2.87 38.31
N LEU A 373 -21.87 -1.95 37.36
CA LEU A 373 -20.96 -1.77 36.23
C LEU A 373 -19.54 -1.38 36.70
N LEU A 374 -19.44 -0.49 37.69
CA LEU A 374 -18.16 -0.09 38.27
C LEU A 374 -17.46 -1.25 38.99
N ARG A 375 -18.21 -2.13 39.67
CA ARG A 375 -17.63 -3.34 40.29
C ARG A 375 -17.05 -4.28 39.24
N ILE A 376 -17.76 -4.51 38.13
CA ILE A 376 -17.26 -5.34 37.03
C ILE A 376 -15.98 -4.75 36.44
N ILE A 377 -15.92 -3.43 36.27
CA ILE A 377 -14.71 -2.76 35.78
C ILE A 377 -13.54 -2.92 36.76
N ASP A 378 -13.80 -2.80 38.06
CA ASP A 378 -12.78 -3.01 39.10
C ASP A 378 -12.23 -4.45 39.08
N GLU A 379 -13.10 -5.46 38.93
CA GLU A 379 -12.70 -6.85 38.75
C GLU A 379 -11.81 -7.03 37.51
N LEU A 380 -12.19 -6.44 36.37
CA LEU A 380 -11.39 -6.50 35.14
C LEU A 380 -10.07 -5.75 35.25
N ASN A 381 -10.01 -4.67 36.04
CA ASN A 381 -8.77 -3.96 36.34
C ASN A 381 -7.82 -4.83 37.16
N GLY A 382 -8.35 -5.57 38.14
CA GLY A 382 -7.57 -6.50 38.97
C GLY A 382 -7.13 -7.78 38.26
N ASP A 383 -7.78 -8.17 37.18
CA ASP A 383 -7.47 -9.39 36.44
C ASP A 383 -6.21 -9.25 35.55
N ALA A 384 -5.11 -9.89 35.95
CA ALA A 384 -3.85 -9.88 35.21
C ALA A 384 -3.94 -10.57 33.83
N ALA A 385 -4.97 -11.39 33.58
CA ALA A 385 -5.21 -12.00 32.27
C ALA A 385 -5.93 -11.07 31.29
N VAL A 386 -6.48 -9.94 31.75
CA VAL A 386 -7.17 -8.95 30.91
C VAL A 386 -6.21 -7.82 30.58
N HIS A 387 -5.98 -7.59 29.30
CA HIS A 387 -5.01 -6.59 28.84
C HIS A 387 -5.70 -5.33 28.29
N GLY A 388 -6.95 -5.44 27.86
CA GLY A 388 -7.73 -4.33 27.35
C GLY A 388 -9.19 -4.42 27.77
N ILE A 389 -9.76 -3.28 28.15
CA ILE A 389 -11.16 -3.12 28.54
C ILE A 389 -11.77 -2.06 27.62
N LEU A 390 -12.90 -2.41 27.02
CA LEU A 390 -13.71 -1.50 26.23
C LEU A 390 -15.14 -1.50 26.77
N VAL A 391 -15.64 -0.36 27.22
CA VAL A 391 -17.07 -0.18 27.50
C VAL A 391 -17.74 0.43 26.28
N GLN A 392 -18.66 -0.30 25.65
CA GLN A 392 -19.33 0.14 24.44
C GLN A 392 -20.32 1.26 24.75
N LEU A 393 -20.16 2.39 24.05
CA LEU A 393 -21.07 3.54 24.10
C LEU A 393 -22.13 3.47 22.97
N PRO A 394 -23.30 4.10 23.14
CA PRO A 394 -23.75 4.86 24.32
C PRO A 394 -24.18 3.96 25.48
N LEU A 395 -24.02 4.45 26.71
CA LEU A 395 -24.57 3.81 27.92
C LEU A 395 -26.01 4.27 28.18
N PRO A 396 -26.82 3.49 28.92
CA PRO A 396 -28.12 3.94 29.42
C PRO A 396 -28.04 5.28 30.16
N LYS A 397 -29.10 6.08 30.06
CA LYS A 397 -29.11 7.48 30.55
C LYS A 397 -28.86 7.63 32.05
N HIS A 398 -29.16 6.60 32.86
CA HIS A 398 -28.94 6.62 34.31
C HIS A 398 -27.49 6.33 34.72
N ILE A 399 -26.62 5.94 33.78
CA ILE A 399 -25.21 5.66 34.04
C ILE A 399 -24.36 6.84 33.57
N ASN A 400 -23.52 7.36 34.44
CA ASN A 400 -22.56 8.40 34.10
C ASN A 400 -21.37 7.79 33.33
N LYS A 401 -21.32 8.02 32.02
CA LYS A 401 -20.26 7.51 31.14
C LYS A 401 -18.87 8.03 31.51
N GLU A 402 -18.73 9.26 32.00
CA GLU A 402 -17.44 9.83 32.39
C GLU A 402 -16.85 9.12 33.61
N LEU A 403 -17.69 8.76 34.58
CA LEU A 403 -17.26 7.96 35.74
C LEU A 403 -16.81 6.56 35.29
N VAL A 404 -17.57 5.93 34.40
CA VAL A 404 -17.26 4.61 33.86
C VAL A 404 -15.95 4.60 33.08
N ILE A 405 -15.75 5.55 32.17
CA ILE A 405 -14.50 5.67 31.38
C ILE A 405 -13.30 5.87 32.30
N ASN A 406 -13.43 6.69 33.35
CA ASN A 406 -12.34 6.96 34.29
C ASN A 406 -12.15 5.89 35.38
N ALA A 407 -13.05 4.90 35.45
CA ALA A 407 -12.87 3.74 36.31
C ALA A 407 -11.97 2.68 35.65
N ILE A 408 -11.83 2.67 34.33
CA ILE A 408 -10.94 1.75 33.61
C ILE A 408 -9.49 2.15 33.89
N SER A 409 -8.63 1.21 34.25
CA SER A 409 -7.20 1.48 34.42
C SER A 409 -6.63 2.11 33.14
N PRO A 410 -5.82 3.19 33.22
CA PRO A 410 -5.28 3.86 32.04
C PRO A 410 -4.51 2.93 31.08
N GLU A 411 -3.89 1.88 31.62
CA GLU A 411 -3.10 0.91 30.84
C GLU A 411 -3.97 -0.14 30.14
N LYS A 412 -5.21 -0.32 30.60
CA LYS A 412 -6.22 -1.21 30.00
C LYS A 412 -7.28 -0.45 29.19
N ASP A 413 -7.29 0.88 29.23
CA ASP A 413 -8.16 1.74 28.43
C ASP A 413 -7.75 1.75 26.96
N VAL A 414 -8.08 0.68 26.25
CA VAL A 414 -7.69 0.49 24.85
C VAL A 414 -8.40 1.43 23.88
N ASP A 415 -9.46 2.13 24.31
CA ASP A 415 -10.11 3.17 23.52
C ASP A 415 -9.48 4.56 23.74
N GLY A 416 -8.62 4.72 24.75
CA GLY A 416 -7.81 5.90 25.00
C GLY A 416 -8.56 7.11 25.57
N PHE A 417 -9.75 6.90 26.16
CA PHE A 417 -10.60 7.99 26.64
C PHE A 417 -10.43 8.35 28.13
N HIS A 418 -9.66 7.56 28.88
CA HIS A 418 -9.36 7.87 30.27
C HIS A 418 -8.66 9.22 30.39
N ASN A 419 -9.04 10.04 31.37
CA ASN A 419 -8.54 11.42 31.50
C ASN A 419 -7.01 11.49 31.63
N SER A 420 -6.39 10.51 32.30
CA SER A 420 -4.92 10.42 32.36
C SER A 420 -4.28 10.20 30.98
N ASN A 421 -4.87 9.37 30.11
CA ASN A 421 -4.37 9.16 28.75
C ASN A 421 -4.56 10.42 27.90
N ALA A 422 -5.74 11.06 28.00
CA ALA A 422 -6.00 12.34 27.35
C ALA A 422 -5.03 13.45 27.82
N GLY A 423 -4.73 13.50 29.13
CA GLY A 423 -3.76 14.44 29.70
C GLY A 423 -2.34 14.20 29.19
N LYS A 424 -1.88 12.94 29.17
CA LYS A 424 -0.58 12.56 28.60
C LYS A 424 -0.46 13.00 27.14
N LEU A 425 -1.47 12.69 26.31
CA LEU A 425 -1.54 13.13 24.93
C LEU A 425 -1.46 14.66 24.79
N ALA A 426 -2.21 15.40 25.63
CA ALA A 426 -2.20 16.87 25.61
C ALA A 426 -0.83 17.47 25.97
N THR A 427 -0.04 16.76 26.77
CA THR A 427 1.35 17.15 27.13
C THR A 427 2.41 16.60 26.18
N GLY A 428 2.02 15.94 25.08
CA GLY A 428 2.95 15.35 24.11
C GLY A 428 3.59 14.02 24.56
N GLN A 429 3.12 13.43 25.67
CA GLN A 429 3.59 12.13 26.15
C GLN A 429 2.82 11.03 25.41
N LEU A 430 3.36 10.55 24.29
CA LEU A 430 2.73 9.52 23.47
C LEU A 430 2.84 8.09 24.03
N ASP A 431 3.58 7.89 25.13
CA ASP A 431 3.56 6.64 25.89
C ASP A 431 2.28 6.50 26.75
N CYS A 432 1.14 6.55 26.08
CA CYS A 432 -0.19 6.33 26.63
C CYS A 432 -1.07 5.57 25.63
N MET A 433 -2.27 5.17 26.04
CA MET A 433 -3.27 4.70 25.08
C MET A 433 -3.82 5.92 24.35
N ILE A 434 -3.54 6.00 23.04
CA ILE A 434 -4.03 7.10 22.21
C ILE A 434 -5.41 6.69 21.66
N PRO A 435 -6.40 7.59 21.62
CA PRO A 435 -7.70 7.31 21.02
C PRO A 435 -7.65 6.66 19.63
N CYS A 436 -8.41 5.58 19.44
CA CYS A 436 -8.33 4.73 18.24
C CYS A 436 -8.66 5.47 16.93
N THR A 437 -9.79 6.18 16.90
CA THR A 437 -10.24 6.93 15.73
C THR A 437 -9.24 8.04 15.35
N PRO A 438 -8.75 8.85 16.31
CA PRO A 438 -7.68 9.80 16.04
C PRO A 438 -6.39 9.20 15.48
N GLN A 439 -5.89 8.09 16.03
CA GLN A 439 -4.74 7.38 15.44
C GLN A 439 -5.03 6.93 14.01
N GLY A 440 -6.23 6.40 13.77
CA GLY A 440 -6.72 6.03 12.45
C GLY A 440 -6.67 7.18 11.45
N CYS A 441 -7.10 8.38 11.86
CA CYS A 441 -7.06 9.58 11.02
C CYS A 441 -5.62 9.93 10.63
N ILE A 442 -4.70 10.01 11.61
CA ILE A 442 -3.30 10.35 11.36
C ILE A 442 -2.65 9.31 10.45
N HIS A 443 -2.87 8.01 10.72
CA HIS A 443 -2.30 6.95 9.90
C HIS A 443 -2.81 7.02 8.45
N LEU A 444 -4.09 7.28 8.24
CA LEU A 444 -4.65 7.48 6.89
C LEU A 444 -4.02 8.68 6.18
N ILE A 445 -3.84 9.81 6.86
CA ILE A 445 -3.14 10.98 6.29
C ILE A 445 -1.70 10.60 5.91
N LYS A 446 -0.98 9.89 6.77
CA LYS A 446 0.42 9.52 6.54
C LYS A 446 0.61 8.54 5.38
N THR A 447 -0.42 7.77 5.01
CA THR A 447 -0.38 6.91 3.81
C THR A 447 -0.24 7.70 2.51
N VAL A 448 -0.71 8.95 2.49
CA VAL A 448 -0.66 9.83 1.30
C VAL A 448 0.29 11.01 1.45
N LYS A 449 0.66 11.39 2.69
CA LYS A 449 1.64 12.44 2.99
C LYS A 449 2.42 12.09 4.25
N GLN A 450 3.67 11.63 4.09
CA GLN A 450 4.49 11.15 5.20
C GLN A 450 4.93 12.25 6.18
N ASP A 451 5.37 13.41 5.65
CA ASP A 451 5.75 14.57 6.46
C ASP A 451 4.61 15.60 6.47
N LEU A 452 4.07 15.89 7.65
CA LEU A 452 2.96 16.82 7.85
C LEU A 452 3.42 18.20 8.31
N ALA A 453 4.71 18.38 8.59
CA ALA A 453 5.24 19.62 9.15
C ALA A 453 4.86 20.85 8.30
N GLY A 454 4.38 21.89 8.98
CA GLY A 454 3.97 23.15 8.34
C GLY A 454 2.62 23.09 7.60
N SER A 455 1.95 21.94 7.52
CA SER A 455 0.63 21.85 6.89
C SER A 455 -0.41 22.62 7.71
N ASN A 456 -1.33 23.33 7.04
CA ASN A 456 -2.48 23.93 7.68
C ASN A 456 -3.61 22.91 7.81
N ALA A 457 -3.87 22.44 9.03
CA ALA A 457 -4.89 21.45 9.31
C ALA A 457 -6.11 22.06 10.01
N VAL A 458 -7.31 21.74 9.50
CA VAL A 458 -8.60 22.14 10.07
C VAL A 458 -9.31 20.91 10.59
N VAL A 459 -9.68 20.92 11.87
CA VAL A 459 -10.53 19.89 12.48
C VAL A 459 -11.91 20.50 12.70
N VAL A 460 -12.93 19.99 12.01
CA VAL A 460 -14.31 20.45 12.18
C VAL A 460 -15.02 19.52 13.15
N GLY A 461 -15.12 19.97 14.40
CA GLY A 461 -15.61 19.17 15.53
C GLY A 461 -14.63 19.20 16.69
N ARG A 462 -15.14 19.36 17.91
CA ARG A 462 -14.32 19.43 19.16
C ARG A 462 -14.72 18.40 20.21
N SER A 463 -15.23 17.26 19.77
CA SER A 463 -15.60 16.17 20.67
C SER A 463 -14.37 15.67 21.45
N ASN A 464 -14.59 15.17 22.66
CA ASN A 464 -13.51 14.63 23.50
C ASN A 464 -12.91 13.34 22.91
N ILE A 465 -13.70 12.60 22.11
CA ILE A 465 -13.33 11.28 21.58
C ILE A 465 -12.66 11.32 20.20
N VAL A 466 -12.83 12.40 19.43
CA VAL A 466 -12.27 12.53 18.08
C VAL A 466 -11.63 13.90 17.85
N GLY A 467 -12.41 14.99 17.93
CA GLY A 467 -11.97 16.30 17.47
C GLY A 467 -10.73 16.83 18.20
N LYS A 468 -10.81 16.90 19.54
CA LYS A 468 -9.67 17.34 20.37
C LYS A 468 -8.43 16.44 20.21
N PRO A 469 -8.52 15.11 20.35
CA PRO A 469 -7.34 14.25 20.23
C PRO A 469 -6.71 14.27 18.82
N VAL A 470 -7.50 14.33 17.74
CA VAL A 470 -6.93 14.50 16.38
C VAL A 470 -6.16 15.82 16.27
N ALA A 471 -6.72 16.92 16.80
CA ALA A 471 -6.05 18.21 16.77
C ALA A 471 -4.70 18.17 17.50
N LEU A 472 -4.62 17.49 18.64
CA LEU A 472 -3.37 17.32 19.39
C LEU A 472 -2.36 16.46 18.63
N LEU A 473 -2.79 15.38 17.98
CA LEU A 473 -1.90 14.54 17.18
C LEU A 473 -1.39 15.27 15.94
N LEU A 474 -2.23 16.06 15.26
CA LEU A 474 -1.80 16.90 14.14
C LEU A 474 -0.78 17.95 14.60
N LEU A 475 -0.99 18.54 15.79
CA LEU A 475 -0.02 19.46 16.38
C LEU A 475 1.31 18.76 16.70
N TYR A 476 1.26 17.52 17.22
CA TYR A 476 2.44 16.69 17.44
C TYR A 476 3.20 16.41 16.14
N GLU A 477 2.49 16.23 15.03
CA GLU A 477 3.05 16.08 13.68
C GLU A 477 3.47 17.42 13.04
N ASN A 478 3.61 18.49 13.85
CA ASN A 478 4.05 19.83 13.45
C ASN A 478 3.14 20.56 12.45
N CYS A 479 1.84 20.24 12.43
CA CYS A 479 0.84 21.04 11.69
C CYS A 479 0.52 22.34 12.42
N THR A 480 0.14 23.37 11.66
CA THR A 480 -0.66 24.48 12.20
C THR A 480 -2.11 24.02 12.26
N VAL A 481 -2.73 24.01 13.45
CA VAL A 481 -4.05 23.40 13.64
C VAL A 481 -5.12 24.43 14.03
N THR A 482 -6.23 24.46 13.29
CA THR A 482 -7.44 25.22 13.63
C THR A 482 -8.57 24.26 13.99
N VAL A 483 -9.17 24.42 15.17
CA VAL A 483 -10.33 23.60 15.60
C VAL A 483 -11.62 24.41 15.47
N LEU A 484 -12.49 23.98 14.57
CA LEU A 484 -13.80 24.58 14.32
C LEU A 484 -14.92 23.83 15.04
N HIS A 485 -16.00 24.54 15.37
CA HIS A 485 -17.13 24.01 16.11
C HIS A 485 -18.40 24.82 15.88
N SER A 486 -19.50 24.46 16.56
CA SER A 486 -20.82 25.10 16.39
C SER A 486 -20.84 26.63 16.58
N ALA A 487 -19.96 27.18 17.41
CA ALA A 487 -19.82 28.63 17.62
C ALA A 487 -18.76 29.30 16.73
N SER A 488 -18.13 28.58 15.80
CA SER A 488 -17.13 29.15 14.88
C SER A 488 -17.83 29.90 13.75
N LEU A 489 -17.34 31.10 13.44
CA LEU A 489 -17.77 31.89 12.29
C LEU A 489 -16.92 31.51 11.06
N ASN A 490 -17.44 31.77 9.85
CA ASN A 490 -16.72 31.62 8.58
C ASN A 490 -16.03 30.25 8.39
N ILE A 491 -16.69 29.15 8.79
CA ILE A 491 -16.15 27.78 8.71
C ILE A 491 -15.63 27.46 7.29
N GLU A 492 -16.38 27.86 6.27
CA GLU A 492 -16.00 27.71 4.86
C GLU A 492 -14.63 28.31 4.54
N GLU A 493 -14.37 29.55 4.99
CA GLU A 493 -13.11 30.23 4.70
C GLU A 493 -11.90 29.55 5.34
N HIS A 494 -12.10 28.96 6.52
CA HIS A 494 -11.05 28.17 7.18
C HIS A 494 -10.77 26.87 6.41
N CYS A 495 -11.82 26.15 5.99
CA CYS A 495 -11.68 24.93 5.19
C CYS A 495 -10.99 25.21 3.84
N LEU A 496 -11.31 26.32 3.17
CA LEU A 496 -10.71 26.72 1.89
C LEU A 496 -9.20 26.99 1.95
N ARG A 497 -8.66 27.23 3.15
CA ARG A 497 -7.23 27.46 3.37
C ARG A 497 -6.50 26.20 3.87
N ALA A 498 -7.23 25.13 4.17
CA ALA A 498 -6.69 23.95 4.81
C ALA A 498 -6.04 23.00 3.79
N ASP A 499 -4.86 22.50 4.11
CA ASP A 499 -4.21 21.39 3.40
C ASP A 499 -4.78 20.04 3.86
N ILE A 500 -5.24 19.98 5.11
CA ILE A 500 -5.84 18.80 5.74
C ILE A 500 -7.16 19.22 6.40
N ILE A 501 -8.25 18.52 6.10
CA ILE A 501 -9.55 18.70 6.75
C ILE A 501 -9.93 17.39 7.42
N VAL A 502 -10.20 17.41 8.73
CA VAL A 502 -10.79 16.29 9.45
C VAL A 502 -12.22 16.66 9.83
N ALA A 503 -13.21 16.04 9.18
CA ALA A 503 -14.63 16.27 9.43
C ALA A 503 -15.14 15.28 10.48
N ALA A 504 -15.48 15.79 11.65
CA ALA A 504 -15.92 15.01 12.82
C ALA A 504 -17.09 15.72 13.55
N VAL A 505 -18.08 16.15 12.78
CA VAL A 505 -19.25 16.93 13.24
C VAL A 505 -20.43 16.02 13.58
N GLY A 506 -20.54 14.86 12.92
CA GLY A 506 -21.70 13.97 13.04
C GLY A 506 -22.96 14.56 12.42
N LYS A 507 -22.82 15.17 11.24
CA LYS A 507 -23.90 15.76 10.46
C LYS A 507 -23.70 15.47 8.98
N ALA A 508 -24.65 14.72 8.40
CA ALA A 508 -24.61 14.31 7.00
C ALA A 508 -24.32 15.49 6.04
N CYS A 509 -23.30 15.33 5.19
CA CYS A 509 -22.97 16.26 4.11
C CYS A 509 -22.88 17.74 4.53
N PHE A 510 -22.43 18.01 5.75
CA PHE A 510 -22.26 19.36 6.30
C PHE A 510 -21.14 20.13 5.60
N ILE A 511 -19.98 19.51 5.38
CA ILE A 511 -18.87 20.12 4.64
C ILE A 511 -19.15 20.01 3.15
N LYS A 512 -19.29 21.16 2.49
CA LYS A 512 -19.60 21.23 1.06
C LYS A 512 -18.34 21.04 0.20
N ALA A 513 -18.52 20.52 -1.00
CA ALA A 513 -17.41 20.36 -1.94
C ALA A 513 -16.72 21.70 -2.26
N SER A 514 -17.49 22.79 -2.32
CA SER A 514 -16.97 24.14 -2.55
C SER A 514 -16.09 24.67 -1.41
N TRP A 515 -16.11 24.06 -0.23
CA TRP A 515 -15.30 24.48 0.92
C TRP A 515 -13.92 23.83 0.92
N ILE A 516 -13.64 22.91 0.00
CA ILE A 516 -12.43 22.10 -0.03
C ILE A 516 -11.42 22.73 -0.99
N LYS A 517 -10.24 23.05 -0.44
CA LYS A 517 -9.09 23.51 -1.22
C LYS A 517 -8.66 22.42 -2.24
N PRO A 518 -8.43 22.77 -3.51
CA PRO A 518 -7.77 21.89 -4.46
C PRO A 518 -6.43 21.35 -3.91
N GLY A 519 -6.26 20.03 -3.94
CA GLY A 519 -5.12 19.29 -3.41
C GLY A 519 -5.23 18.91 -1.92
N ALA A 520 -6.31 19.29 -1.22
CA ALA A 520 -6.46 18.97 0.20
C ALA A 520 -6.65 17.47 0.46
N ILE A 521 -6.21 17.05 1.65
CA ILE A 521 -6.50 15.74 2.23
C ILE A 521 -7.72 15.87 3.13
N VAL A 522 -8.76 15.09 2.88
CA VAL A 522 -10.04 15.14 3.58
C VAL A 522 -10.30 13.81 4.28
N ILE A 523 -10.28 13.81 5.61
CA ILE A 523 -10.63 12.67 6.45
C ILE A 523 -12.05 12.87 6.95
N ASP A 524 -12.99 12.11 6.40
CA ASP A 524 -14.39 12.09 6.78
C ASP A 524 -14.61 11.01 7.86
N VAL A 525 -14.77 11.46 9.10
CA VAL A 525 -14.97 10.61 10.28
C VAL A 525 -16.46 10.35 10.52
N GLY A 526 -17.34 11.19 9.95
CA GLY A 526 -18.79 11.10 10.14
C GLY A 526 -19.37 9.79 9.64
N ILE A 527 -20.33 9.25 10.38
CA ILE A 527 -21.16 8.13 9.92
C ILE A 527 -22.60 8.49 10.27
N ASN A 528 -23.35 8.88 9.25
CA ASN A 528 -24.72 9.36 9.38
C ASN A 528 -25.64 8.43 8.58
N LEU A 529 -26.73 7.99 9.19
CA LEU A 529 -27.77 7.24 8.49
C LEU A 529 -28.74 8.22 7.84
N VAL A 530 -28.92 8.10 6.52
CA VAL A 530 -29.91 8.88 5.77
C VAL A 530 -30.89 7.93 5.08
N GLU A 531 -32.15 8.35 5.01
CA GLU A 531 -33.20 7.62 4.30
C GLU A 531 -33.14 7.98 2.81
N GLU A 532 -32.98 6.98 1.95
CA GLU A 532 -32.94 7.14 0.49
C GLU A 532 -33.97 6.17 -0.14
N GLY A 533 -35.20 6.67 -0.28
CA GLY A 533 -36.34 5.85 -0.72
C GLY A 533 -36.71 4.78 0.33
N GLN A 534 -36.67 3.51 -0.07
CA GLN A 534 -36.92 2.37 0.83
C GLN A 534 -35.64 1.78 1.46
N LYS A 535 -34.46 2.40 1.23
CA LYS A 535 -33.18 1.90 1.76
C LYS A 535 -32.52 2.95 2.62
N ASN A 536 -31.90 2.50 3.69
CA ASN A 536 -31.04 3.34 4.51
C ASN A 536 -29.62 3.33 3.95
N ARG A 537 -29.00 4.50 3.80
CA ARG A 537 -27.63 4.67 3.32
C ARG A 537 -26.79 5.35 4.41
N PHE A 538 -25.54 4.92 4.55
CA PHE A 538 -24.57 5.62 5.39
C PHE A 538 -23.82 6.65 4.54
N VAL A 539 -23.77 7.88 5.03
CA VAL A 539 -23.03 8.99 4.42
C VAL A 539 -22.17 9.67 5.48
N GLY A 540 -21.10 10.31 5.03
CA GLY A 540 -20.18 11.03 5.91
C GLY A 540 -20.63 12.45 6.23
N ASP A 541 -19.77 13.19 6.88
CA ASP A 541 -19.95 14.62 7.15
C ASP A 541 -19.61 15.48 5.93
N VAL A 542 -18.92 14.92 4.93
CA VAL A 542 -18.52 15.60 3.69
C VAL A 542 -19.47 15.23 2.55
N GLU A 543 -19.81 16.21 1.73
CA GLU A 543 -20.58 16.05 0.49
C GLU A 543 -19.75 15.29 -0.57
N PHE A 544 -19.65 13.97 -0.40
CA PHE A 544 -18.74 13.13 -1.15
C PHE A 544 -19.00 13.14 -2.67
N GLU A 545 -20.28 13.19 -3.09
CA GLU A 545 -20.67 13.18 -4.50
C GLU A 545 -20.28 14.48 -5.22
N GLY A 546 -20.33 15.62 -4.53
CA GLY A 546 -19.92 16.92 -5.08
C GLY A 546 -18.42 17.05 -5.31
N LEU A 547 -17.60 16.12 -4.80
CA LEU A 547 -16.14 16.14 -4.95
C LEU A 547 -15.66 15.63 -6.31
N GLN A 548 -16.52 15.16 -7.20
CA GLN A 548 -16.10 14.60 -8.49
C GLN A 548 -15.23 15.59 -9.28
N ASP A 549 -15.57 16.87 -9.21
CA ASP A 549 -14.87 17.96 -9.92
C ASP A 549 -13.83 18.69 -9.06
N VAL A 550 -13.62 18.27 -7.80
CA VAL A 550 -12.65 18.88 -6.88
C VAL A 550 -11.45 17.96 -6.75
N PRO A 551 -10.27 18.34 -7.29
CA PRO A 551 -9.06 17.53 -7.12
C PRO A 551 -8.67 17.53 -5.64
N CYS A 552 -8.87 16.42 -4.94
CA CYS A 552 -8.57 16.24 -3.52
C CYS A 552 -8.34 14.76 -3.22
N LEU A 553 -7.78 14.45 -2.06
CA LEU A 553 -7.72 13.08 -1.53
C LEU A 553 -8.76 12.96 -0.43
N VAL A 554 -9.64 11.96 -0.49
CA VAL A 554 -10.76 11.86 0.47
C VAL A 554 -11.02 10.43 0.91
N THR A 555 -11.29 10.22 2.20
CA THR A 555 -11.75 8.92 2.71
C THR A 555 -13.22 8.69 2.39
N PRO A 556 -13.63 7.50 1.91
CA PRO A 556 -15.03 7.22 1.62
C PRO A 556 -15.81 6.89 2.89
N VAL A 557 -17.11 7.14 2.90
CA VAL A 557 -18.02 6.66 3.94
C VAL A 557 -19.13 5.82 3.29
N PRO A 558 -19.25 4.52 3.63
CA PRO A 558 -18.38 3.73 4.51
C PRO A 558 -17.05 3.32 3.85
N GLY A 559 -16.07 2.93 4.66
CA GLY A 559 -14.81 2.31 4.19
C GLY A 559 -13.54 3.14 4.41
N GLY A 560 -13.68 4.36 4.94
CA GLY A 560 -12.58 5.22 5.37
C GLY A 560 -12.15 4.95 6.80
N VAL A 561 -12.56 5.82 7.72
CA VAL A 561 -12.05 5.84 9.10
C VAL A 561 -12.53 4.64 9.95
N GLY A 562 -13.78 4.18 9.77
CA GLY A 562 -14.38 3.12 10.60
C GLY A 562 -13.56 1.82 10.71
N PRO A 563 -13.07 1.22 9.60
CA PRO A 563 -12.15 0.09 9.64
C PRO A 563 -10.87 0.34 10.45
N MET A 564 -10.31 1.55 10.38
CA MET A 564 -9.11 1.93 11.13
C MET A 564 -9.36 2.01 12.63
N THR A 565 -10.53 2.49 13.06
CA THR A 565 -10.90 2.51 14.48
C THR A 565 -10.81 1.11 15.10
N ILE A 566 -11.31 0.08 14.41
CA ILE A 566 -11.23 -1.30 14.91
C ILE A 566 -9.78 -1.80 14.88
N ALA A 567 -9.01 -1.48 13.84
CA ALA A 567 -7.62 -1.90 13.78
C ALA A 567 -6.81 -1.31 14.95
N PHE A 568 -6.97 -0.01 15.23
CA PHE A 568 -6.27 0.64 16.33
C PHE A 568 -6.73 0.20 17.72
N LEU A 569 -7.99 -0.22 17.88
CA LEU A 569 -8.44 -0.88 19.12
C LEU A 569 -7.63 -2.15 19.40
N LEU A 570 -7.40 -2.97 18.38
CA LEU A 570 -6.62 -4.20 18.52
C LEU A 570 -5.13 -3.90 18.69
N VAL A 571 -4.59 -2.89 17.99
CA VAL A 571 -3.23 -2.40 18.22
C VAL A 571 -3.06 -1.98 19.68
N ASN A 572 -3.95 -1.12 20.20
CA ASN A 572 -3.90 -0.66 21.59
C ASN A 572 -4.01 -1.84 22.58
N THR A 573 -4.80 -2.87 22.27
CA THR A 573 -4.88 -4.09 23.09
C THR A 573 -3.55 -4.83 23.15
N VAL A 574 -2.87 -4.99 22.00
CA VAL A 574 -1.55 -5.61 21.92
C VAL A 574 -0.50 -4.79 22.66
N LEU A 575 -0.50 -3.47 22.47
CA LEU A 575 0.42 -2.57 23.18
C LEU A 575 0.15 -2.58 24.70
N GLY A 576 -1.11 -2.66 25.11
CA GLY A 576 -1.51 -2.78 26.51
C GLY A 576 -0.99 -4.06 27.14
N ALA A 577 -1.10 -5.19 26.43
CA ALA A 577 -0.51 -6.44 26.88
C ALA A 577 1.02 -6.34 27.04
N CYS A 578 1.70 -5.75 26.05
CA CYS A 578 3.14 -5.57 26.12
C CYS A 578 3.55 -4.71 27.32
N LYS A 579 2.87 -3.58 27.52
CA LYS A 579 3.16 -2.66 28.62
C LYS A 579 2.96 -3.31 29.99
N GLN A 580 1.85 -4.01 30.19
CA GLN A 580 1.54 -4.71 31.44
C GLN A 580 2.50 -5.86 31.73
N CYS A 581 3.07 -6.47 30.69
CA CYS A 581 4.04 -7.57 30.83
C CYS A 581 5.52 -7.13 30.74
N GLY A 582 5.82 -5.82 30.67
CA GLY A 582 7.19 -5.31 30.62
C GLY A 582 7.94 -5.59 29.30
N ILE A 583 7.21 -5.76 28.20
CA ILE A 583 7.76 -5.93 26.84
C ILE A 583 7.85 -4.57 26.16
N ASP A 584 8.89 -4.34 25.37
CA ASP A 584 9.11 -3.10 24.60
C ASP A 584 7.98 -2.87 23.57
N HIS A 585 6.96 -2.13 24.00
CA HIS A 585 5.78 -1.81 23.21
C HIS A 585 6.06 -0.71 22.18
N GLU A 586 7.09 0.13 22.36
CA GLU A 586 7.43 1.19 21.41
C GLU A 586 8.03 0.62 20.12
N ASN A 587 8.87 -0.41 20.22
CA ASN A 587 9.37 -1.12 19.05
C ASN A 587 8.24 -1.79 18.26
N ILE A 588 7.30 -2.44 18.96
CA ILE A 588 6.11 -3.03 18.32
C ILE A 588 5.26 -1.94 17.66
N ARG A 589 5.00 -0.83 18.34
CA ARG A 589 4.27 0.31 17.78
C ARG A 589 4.96 0.83 16.52
N SER A 590 6.26 1.07 16.55
CA SER A 590 7.02 1.56 15.40
C SER A 590 6.93 0.58 14.22
N SER A 591 7.12 -0.71 14.46
CA SER A 591 7.02 -1.75 13.42
C SER A 591 5.62 -1.87 12.81
N LEU A 592 4.57 -1.54 13.56
CA LEU A 592 3.20 -1.57 13.04
C LEU A 592 2.87 -0.33 12.21
N LEU A 593 3.44 0.82 12.57
CA LEU A 593 3.11 2.13 11.98
C LEU A 593 4.03 2.57 10.83
N GLN A 594 5.15 1.88 10.62
CA GLN A 594 5.91 1.89 9.35
C GLN A 594 5.11 1.20 8.24
#